data_AF-A0A433L7K0-F1
#
_entry.id   AF-A0A433L7K0-F1
#
_cell.length_a   1.000
_cell.length_b   1.000
_cell.length_c   1.000
_cell.angle_alpha   90.00
_cell.angle_beta   90.00
_cell.angle_gamma   90.00
#
_symmetry.space_group_name_H-M   'P 1'
#
loop_
_entity.id
_entity.type
_entity.pdbx_description
1 polymer ?
#
loop_
_entity_poly.entity_id
_entity_poly.type
_entity_poly.pdbx_seq_one_letter_code
_entity_poly.pdbx_strand_id
1 'polypeptide(L)'
;MSTQLTKTLWAGALFSVVVAMGQLSKGEVKEQQEWLVGYCTDAAVWAAEEARGVLLNQRTGQPDYRNIAAEQCPGMRPAGPAIDDDYQAPARLAMPDTAPAQQLVQF
;
A
#
# COMPACT_ATOMS: atom_id res chain seq x y z
N MET A 1 -7.14 -6.17 58.81
CA MET A 1 -7.03 -6.62 57.40
C MET A 1 -5.62 -6.28 56.93
N SER A 2 -4.80 -7.27 56.56
CA SER A 2 -3.36 -7.06 56.31
C SER A 2 -3.13 -6.24 55.04
N THR A 3 -2.38 -5.15 55.13
CA THR A 3 -2.06 -4.24 54.02
C THR A 3 -1.32 -4.93 52.86
N GLN A 4 -0.68 -6.07 53.12
CA GLN A 4 -0.03 -6.88 52.09
C GLN A 4 -1.05 -7.64 51.22
N LEU A 5 -2.13 -8.16 51.82
CA LEU A 5 -3.21 -8.85 51.10
C LEU A 5 -3.97 -7.89 50.16
N THR A 6 -4.13 -6.64 50.58
CA THR A 6 -4.79 -5.62 49.75
C THR A 6 -3.93 -5.27 48.53
N LYS A 7 -2.60 -5.14 48.69
CA LYS A 7 -1.68 -4.83 47.59
C LYS A 7 -1.61 -5.93 46.53
N THR A 8 -1.59 -7.20 46.94
CA THR A 8 -1.56 -8.33 45.99
C THR A 8 -2.88 -8.47 45.23
N LEU A 9 -4.02 -8.22 45.88
CA LEU A 9 -5.32 -8.16 45.23
C LEU A 9 -5.37 -7.06 44.15
N TRP A 10 -4.93 -5.85 44.46
CA TRP A 10 -4.87 -4.76 43.49
C TRP A 10 -3.90 -5.04 42.34
N ALA A 11 -2.73 -5.63 42.63
CA ALA A 11 -1.78 -6.01 41.60
C ALA A 11 -2.35 -7.05 40.63
N GLY A 12 -3.05 -8.08 41.14
CA GLY A 12 -3.74 -9.07 40.32
C GLY A 12 -4.86 -8.47 39.48
N ALA A 13 -5.67 -7.58 40.08
CA ALA A 13 -6.73 -6.88 39.38
C ALA A 13 -6.18 -6.02 38.22
N LEU A 14 -5.13 -5.22 38.46
CA LEU A 14 -4.51 -4.40 37.40
C LEU A 14 -3.91 -5.26 36.30
N PHE A 15 -3.24 -6.37 36.64
CA PHE A 15 -2.68 -7.29 35.65
C PHE A 15 -3.78 -7.88 34.76
N SER A 16 -4.91 -8.27 35.35
CA SER A 16 -6.05 -8.82 34.59
C SER A 16 -6.63 -7.82 33.58
N VAL A 17 -6.69 -6.54 33.93
CA VAL A 17 -7.18 -5.48 33.04
C VAL A 17 -6.24 -5.27 31.85
N VAL A 18 -4.92 -5.25 32.09
CA VAL A 18 -3.92 -5.08 31.02
C VAL A 18 -3.97 -6.25 30.04
N VAL A 19 -4.09 -7.49 30.53
CA VAL A 19 -4.20 -8.69 29.68
C VAL A 19 -5.48 -8.65 28.85
N ALA A 20 -6.62 -8.26 29.44
CA ALA A 20 -7.88 -8.12 28.70
C ALA A 20 -7.77 -7.09 27.57
N MET A 21 -7.17 -5.92 27.86
CA MET A 21 -6.99 -4.85 26.87
C MET A 21 -6.09 -5.30 25.70
N GLY A 22 -5.01 -6.03 25.98
CA GLY A 22 -4.08 -6.53 24.94
C GLY A 22 -4.66 -7.63 24.04
N GLN A 23 -5.73 -8.30 24.47
CA GLN A 23 -6.45 -9.26 23.61
C GLN A 23 -7.47 -8.57 22.71
N LEU A 24 -8.10 -7.49 23.18
CA LEU A 24 -9.00 -6.66 22.38
C LEU A 24 -8.24 -5.93 21.25
N SER A 25 -7.05 -5.40 21.53
CA SER A 25 -6.27 -4.65 20.53
C SER A 25 -5.85 -5.47 19.31
N LYS A 26 -5.73 -6.80 19.44
CA LYS A 26 -5.39 -7.68 18.31
C LYS A 26 -6.52 -7.79 17.28
N GLY A 27 -7.78 -7.64 17.71
CA GLY A 27 -8.93 -7.65 16.82
C GLY A 27 -8.99 -6.40 15.95
N GLU A 28 -8.77 -5.24 16.57
CA GLU A 28 -8.81 -3.93 15.90
C GLU A 28 -7.75 -3.81 14.79
N VAL A 29 -6.54 -4.33 15.03
CA VAL A 29 -5.47 -4.34 14.03
C VAL A 29 -5.84 -5.19 12.81
N LYS A 30 -6.52 -6.32 13.03
CA LYS A 30 -6.94 -7.22 11.94
C LYS A 30 -8.05 -6.57 11.09
N GLU A 31 -9.04 -5.96 11.73
CA GLU A 31 -10.13 -5.26 11.05
C GLU A 31 -9.59 -4.07 10.25
N GLN A 32 -8.68 -3.28 10.83
CA GLN A 32 -8.05 -2.17 10.13
C GLN A 32 -7.25 -2.62 8.91
N GLN A 33 -6.53 -3.75 9.02
CA GLN A 33 -5.76 -4.30 7.91
C GLN A 33 -6.67 -4.85 6.80
N GLU A 34 -7.76 -5.54 7.16
CA GLU A 34 -8.74 -6.06 6.20
C GLU A 34 -9.46 -4.93 5.44
N TRP A 35 -9.84 -3.87 6.16
CA TRP A 35 -10.38 -2.66 5.56
C TRP A 35 -9.41 -2.02 4.56
N LEU A 36 -8.12 -1.91 4.93
CA LEU A 36 -7.11 -1.32 4.05
C LEU A 36 -6.86 -2.19 2.81
N VAL A 37 -6.86 -3.51 2.95
CA VAL A 37 -6.73 -4.43 1.81
C VAL A 37 -7.90 -4.26 0.83
N GLY A 38 -9.14 -4.20 1.33
CA GLY A 38 -10.31 -3.95 0.49
C GLY A 38 -10.21 -2.61 -0.24
N TYR A 39 -9.88 -1.55 0.50
CA TYR A 39 -9.66 -0.21 -0.07
C TYR A 39 -8.63 -0.21 -1.20
N CYS A 40 -7.46 -0.82 -0.97
CA CYS A 40 -6.39 -0.85 -1.95
C CYS A 40 -6.73 -1.69 -3.16
N THR A 41 -7.49 -2.77 -2.98
CA THR A 41 -7.94 -3.61 -4.09
C THR A 41 -8.88 -2.84 -5.00
N ASP A 42 -9.87 -2.16 -4.41
CA ASP A 42 -10.83 -1.36 -5.15
C ASP A 42 -10.17 -0.20 -5.90
N ALA A 43 -9.27 0.53 -5.23
CA ALA A 43 -8.51 1.61 -5.84
C ALA A 43 -7.62 1.10 -6.99
N ALA A 44 -7.03 -0.09 -6.85
CA ALA A 44 -6.21 -0.71 -7.90
C ALA A 44 -7.01 -1.12 -9.13
N VAL A 45 -8.21 -1.68 -8.94
CA VAL A 45 -9.11 -2.00 -10.06
C VAL A 45 -9.50 -0.72 -10.78
N TRP A 46 -9.90 0.32 -10.04
CA TRP A 46 -10.27 1.60 -10.63
C TRP A 46 -9.13 2.21 -11.47
N ALA A 47 -7.92 2.27 -10.92
CA ALA A 47 -6.76 2.82 -11.62
C ALA A 47 -6.39 2.00 -12.87
N ALA A 48 -6.51 0.66 -12.80
CA ALA A 48 -6.24 -0.22 -13.93
C ALA A 48 -7.28 -0.04 -15.06
N GLU A 49 -8.55 0.14 -14.71
CA GLU A 49 -9.63 0.39 -15.67
C GLU A 49 -9.53 1.78 -16.30
N GLU A 50 -9.10 2.78 -15.53
CA GLU A 50 -8.78 4.10 -16.04
C GLU A 50 -7.66 4.07 -17.08
N ALA A 51 -6.56 3.36 -16.77
CA ALA A 51 -5.45 3.17 -17.70
C ALA A 51 -5.87 2.39 -18.97
N ARG A 52 -6.91 1.54 -18.88
CA ARG A 52 -7.50 0.84 -20.03
C ARG A 52 -8.55 1.66 -20.80
N GLY A 53 -8.91 2.86 -20.32
CA GLY A 53 -9.91 3.72 -20.95
C GLY A 53 -11.36 3.27 -20.72
N VAL A 54 -11.65 2.49 -19.68
CA VAL A 54 -13.03 2.13 -19.32
C VAL A 54 -13.79 3.39 -18.88
N LEU A 55 -14.97 3.59 -19.44
CA LEU A 55 -15.84 4.72 -19.12
C LEU A 55 -16.27 4.68 -17.65
N LEU A 56 -16.38 5.84 -17.02
CA LEU A 56 -16.69 5.97 -15.58
C LEU A 56 -17.94 5.17 -15.15
N ASN A 57 -18.96 5.09 -16.01
CA ASN A 57 -20.21 4.38 -15.74
C ASN A 57 -20.11 2.85 -15.87
N GLN A 58 -18.99 2.32 -16.38
CA GLN A 58 -18.71 0.91 -16.55
C GLN A 58 -17.57 0.42 -15.65
N ARG A 59 -16.99 1.33 -14.85
CA ARG A 59 -15.90 0.98 -13.95
C ARG A 59 -16.38 0.16 -12.77
N THR A 60 -15.55 -0.80 -12.38
CA THR A 60 -15.68 -1.62 -11.19
C THR A 60 -14.66 -1.17 -10.14
N GLY A 61 -15.01 -1.27 -8.86
CA GLY A 61 -14.20 -0.72 -7.76
C GLY A 61 -14.54 0.74 -7.41
N GLN A 62 -13.80 1.28 -6.45
CA GLN A 62 -13.93 2.66 -5.99
C GLN A 62 -12.70 3.48 -6.35
N PRO A 63 -12.87 4.76 -6.72
CA PRO A 63 -11.74 5.67 -6.83
C PRO A 63 -11.05 5.85 -5.47
N ASP A 64 -9.80 6.31 -5.48
CA ASP A 64 -9.03 6.67 -4.27
C ASP A 64 -9.64 7.91 -3.58
N TYR A 65 -10.80 7.74 -2.94
CA TYR A 65 -11.58 8.84 -2.36
C TYR A 65 -10.92 9.47 -1.13
N ARG A 66 -9.98 8.77 -0.49
CA ARG A 66 -9.19 9.30 0.64
C ARG A 66 -7.86 9.88 0.21
N ASN A 67 -7.45 9.73 -1.05
CA ASN A 67 -6.12 10.12 -1.55
C ASN A 67 -5.00 9.54 -0.69
N ILE A 68 -5.12 8.26 -0.31
CA ILE A 68 -4.11 7.54 0.49
C ILE A 68 -3.55 6.33 -0.26
N ALA A 69 -4.06 6.03 -1.46
CA ALA A 69 -3.66 4.81 -2.15
C ALA A 69 -2.19 4.86 -2.57
N ALA A 70 -1.67 6.02 -2.96
CA ALA A 70 -0.27 6.15 -3.36
C ALA A 70 0.73 5.87 -2.21
N GLU A 71 0.34 6.16 -0.97
CA GLU A 71 1.18 6.01 0.22
C GLU A 71 0.97 4.67 0.94
N GLN A 72 -0.29 4.23 1.05
CA GLN A 72 -0.66 3.08 1.87
C GLN A 72 -0.85 1.80 1.05
N CYS A 73 -1.17 1.91 -0.24
CA CYS A 73 -1.39 0.75 -1.09
C CYS A 73 -0.10 0.31 -1.79
N PRO A 74 0.32 -0.95 -1.57
CA PRO A 74 1.52 -1.47 -2.21
C PRO A 74 1.32 -1.52 -3.74
N GLY A 75 2.29 -0.99 -4.49
CA GLY A 75 2.29 -1.02 -5.96
C GLY A 75 1.49 0.09 -6.65
N MET A 76 0.75 0.93 -5.91
CA MET A 76 0.03 2.07 -6.49
C MET A 76 0.84 3.36 -6.50
N ARG A 77 2.00 3.38 -5.85
CA ARG A 77 2.91 4.53 -5.85
C ARG A 77 3.38 4.80 -7.29
N PRO A 78 3.27 6.05 -7.78
CA PRO A 78 3.68 6.38 -9.13
C PRO A 78 5.16 6.01 -9.34
N ALA A 79 5.45 5.44 -10.51
CA ALA A 79 6.79 5.06 -10.93
C ALA A 79 7.62 6.32 -11.25
N GLY A 80 7.97 7.10 -10.22
CA GLY A 80 8.73 8.34 -10.38
C GLY A 80 7.98 9.43 -11.15
N PRO A 81 8.64 10.58 -11.39
CA PRO A 81 8.08 11.64 -12.21
C PRO A 81 7.67 11.08 -13.57
N ALA A 82 6.50 11.48 -14.07
CA ALA A 82 6.19 11.30 -15.47
C ALA A 82 7.33 11.96 -16.27
N ILE A 83 7.90 11.21 -17.19
CA ILE A 83 8.81 11.74 -18.20
C ILE A 83 7.94 12.74 -18.99
N ASP A 84 8.12 14.04 -18.75
CA ASP A 84 7.45 15.08 -19.55
C ASP A 84 7.76 14.82 -21.04
N ASP A 85 6.86 15.17 -21.97
CA ASP A 85 7.15 15.04 -23.41
C ASP A 85 8.41 15.84 -23.83
N ASP A 86 8.83 16.81 -23.01
CA ASP A 86 10.08 17.58 -23.14
C ASP A 86 11.30 16.94 -22.44
N TYR A 87 11.12 15.82 -21.75
CA TYR A 87 12.23 15.07 -21.15
C TYR A 87 12.96 14.31 -22.24
N GLN A 88 13.95 14.98 -22.83
CA GLN A 88 14.94 14.34 -23.64
C GLN A 88 15.82 13.46 -22.74
N ALA A 89 15.49 12.17 -22.70
CA ALA A 89 16.28 11.18 -21.97
C ALA A 89 17.77 11.36 -22.34
N PRO A 90 18.69 11.36 -21.36
CA PRO A 90 20.11 11.50 -21.67
C PRO A 90 20.48 10.40 -22.66
N ALA A 91 21.17 10.76 -23.74
CA ALA A 91 21.49 9.92 -24.91
C ALA A 91 22.18 8.58 -24.61
N ARG A 92 22.46 8.27 -23.33
CA ARG A 92 22.91 6.97 -22.85
C ARG A 92 21.79 5.92 -22.71
N LEU A 93 20.51 6.32 -22.70
CA LEU A 93 19.36 5.41 -22.70
C LEU A 93 18.62 5.36 -24.05
N ALA A 94 18.94 6.28 -24.96
CA ALA A 94 18.45 6.22 -26.34
C ALA A 94 19.10 5.00 -27.00
N MET A 95 18.34 3.93 -27.16
CA MET A 95 18.74 2.82 -28.02
C MET A 95 18.84 3.40 -29.44
N PRO A 96 20.01 3.35 -30.10
CA PRO A 96 20.12 3.91 -31.44
C PRO A 96 19.27 3.05 -32.39
N ASP A 97 18.23 3.66 -32.96
CA ASP A 97 17.34 3.05 -33.98
C ASP A 97 18.08 2.61 -35.26
N THR A 98 19.40 2.82 -35.33
CA THR A 98 20.25 2.51 -36.48
C THR A 98 21.46 1.63 -36.14
N ALA A 99 21.44 0.84 -35.08
CA ALA A 99 22.48 -0.19 -34.91
C ALA A 99 22.23 -1.34 -35.90
N PRO A 100 23.07 -1.56 -36.93
CA PRO A 100 22.92 -2.73 -37.78
C PRO A 100 23.16 -3.99 -36.94
N ALA A 101 22.26 -4.96 -37.03
CA ALA A 101 22.26 -6.22 -36.27
C ALA A 101 23.50 -7.11 -36.47
N GLN A 102 24.51 -6.69 -37.23
CA GLN A 102 25.63 -7.52 -37.65
C GLN A 102 26.89 -7.43 -36.78
N GLN A 103 26.93 -6.59 -35.75
CA GLN A 103 28.16 -6.39 -34.97
C GLN A 103 28.27 -7.22 -33.68
N LEU A 104 27.27 -8.07 -33.39
CA LEU A 104 27.26 -8.96 -32.21
C LEU A 104 27.96 -10.31 -32.42
N VAL A 105 28.57 -10.57 -33.60
CA VAL A 105 29.27 -11.83 -33.87
C VAL A 105 30.60 -11.59 -34.57
N GLN A 106 31.60 -11.09 -33.85
CA GLN A 106 32.99 -11.41 -34.17
C GLN A 106 33.76 -11.69 -32.86
N PHE A 107 34.45 -12.83 -32.87
CA PHE A 107 35.17 -13.46 -31.76
C PHE A 107 36.39 -12.64 -31.32
#